data_AF-A0A3B0U983-F1
#
_entry.id   AF-A0A3B0U983-F1
#
_cell.length_a   1.000
_cell.length_b   1.000
_cell.length_c   1.000
_cell.angle_alpha   90.00
_cell.angle_beta   90.00
_cell.angle_gamma   90.00
#
_symmetry.space_group_name_H-M   'P 1'
#
loop_
_entity.id
_entity.type
_entity.pdbx_description
1 polymer ?
#
loop_
_entity_poly.entity_id
_entity_poly.type
_entity_poly.pdbx_seq_one_letter_code
_entity_poly.pdbx_strand_id
1 'polypeptide(L)'
;MKIFNPFKFARKNAYWAITLVLLLTALRSNAQTENDNSGVMMLVIGLVAIVAVLVLLVAIYALQVINKLEKNQPKGSGANDSLWSRFLEIVNNRAPEDKEADILMDHNYDGIRELDNHLPPWWKWLFYITIIWGVIYLVGHHFTGWFPLQEQEYETEMALANAEKKASQDANAEAGGFDESTLIYTADAAMIEAGKKTYGRNCIACHGDVGQGNTIGPNLTDNYWLHGG
;
A
#
# COMPACT_ATOMS: atom_id res chain seq x y z
N MET A 1 47.52 2.30 16.94
CA MET A 1 46.44 2.82 17.79
C MET A 1 46.01 4.18 17.22
N LYS A 2 44.91 4.24 16.45
CA LYS A 2 44.44 5.50 15.82
C LYS A 2 43.52 6.22 16.82
N ILE A 3 43.89 7.44 17.17
CA ILE A 3 43.21 8.29 18.16
C ILE A 3 41.85 8.73 17.61
N PHE A 4 40.78 8.44 18.34
CA PHE A 4 39.42 8.84 18.04
C PHE A 4 39.28 10.36 18.21
N ASN A 5 38.95 11.09 17.15
CA ASN A 5 38.76 12.54 17.18
C ASN A 5 37.26 12.87 17.25
N PRO A 6 36.72 13.26 18.43
CA PRO A 6 35.28 13.43 18.65
C PRO A 6 34.67 14.59 17.85
N PHE A 7 35.47 15.56 17.40
CA PHE A 7 34.97 16.72 16.63
C PHE A 7 34.55 16.37 15.21
N LYS A 8 35.12 15.31 14.59
CA LYS A 8 34.70 14.85 13.25
C LYS A 8 33.35 14.12 13.28
N PHE A 9 32.99 13.51 14.41
CA PHE A 9 31.72 12.80 14.57
C PHE A 9 30.54 13.77 14.75
N ALA A 10 30.71 14.82 15.57
CA ALA A 10 29.69 15.85 15.78
C ALA A 10 29.30 16.60 14.49
N ARG A 11 30.26 16.86 13.59
CA ARG A 11 30.01 17.53 12.31
C ARG A 11 29.20 16.69 11.31
N LYS A 12 29.34 15.35 11.33
CA LYS A 12 28.53 14.47 10.45
C LYS A 12 27.08 14.36 10.92
N ASN A 13 26.83 14.44 12.22
CA ASN A 13 25.48 14.30 12.79
C ASN A 13 24.65 15.60 12.70
N ALA A 14 25.30 16.76 12.62
CA ALA A 14 24.62 18.04 12.39
C ALA A 14 23.91 18.10 11.02
N TYR A 15 24.49 17.49 9.98
CA TYR A 15 23.86 17.43 8.66
C TYR A 15 22.58 16.60 8.67
N TRP A 16 22.55 15.48 9.41
CA TRP A 16 21.36 14.63 9.56
C TRP A 16 20.24 15.31 10.35
N ALA A 17 20.57 16.13 11.36
CA ALA A 17 19.58 16.90 12.10
C ALA A 17 18.98 18.03 11.24
N ILE A 18 19.80 18.71 10.44
CA ILE A 18 19.35 19.79 9.54
C ILE A 18 18.50 19.22 8.38
N THR A 19 18.88 18.07 7.80
CA THR A 19 18.04 17.42 6.79
C THR A 19 16.74 16.92 7.38
N LEU A 20 16.73 16.38 8.60
CA LEU A 20 15.49 15.95 9.27
C LEU A 20 14.56 17.14 9.56
N VAL A 21 15.09 18.28 10.03
CA VAL A 21 14.29 19.50 10.26
C VAL A 21 13.76 20.08 8.96
N LEU A 22 14.55 20.09 7.89
CA LEU A 22 14.10 20.52 6.55
C LEU A 22 13.05 19.57 5.95
N LEU A 23 13.17 18.26 6.21
CA LEU A 23 12.16 17.29 5.80
C LEU A 23 10.84 17.48 6.56
N LEU A 24 10.93 17.78 7.87
CA LEU A 24 9.76 18.01 8.73
C LEU A 24 9.07 19.34 8.42
N THR A 25 9.81 20.40 8.05
CA THR A 25 9.21 21.66 7.60
C THR A 25 8.62 21.57 6.18
N ALA A 26 9.22 20.76 5.30
CA ALA A 26 8.65 20.43 3.98
C ALA A 26 7.35 19.61 4.09
N LEU A 27 7.26 18.68 5.05
CA LEU A 27 6.04 17.93 5.33
C LEU A 27 4.91 18.82 5.89
N ARG A 28 5.26 19.86 6.67
CA ARG A 28 4.27 20.78 7.26
C ARG A 28 3.71 21.79 6.24
N SER A 29 4.48 22.15 5.22
CA SER A 29 4.05 23.10 4.17
C SER A 29 3.11 22.49 3.12
N ASN A 30 2.99 21.16 3.08
CA ASN A 30 2.09 20.48 2.14
C ASN A 30 0.67 20.24 2.70
N ALA A 31 0.40 20.66 3.95
CA ALA A 31 -0.90 20.48 4.61
C ALA A 31 -1.88 21.65 4.35
N GLN A 32 -1.47 22.69 3.60
CA GLN A 32 -2.27 23.87 3.32
C GLN A 32 -2.12 24.30 1.86
N THR A 33 -2.75 23.58 0.94
CA THR A 33 -3.31 24.21 -0.27
C THR A 33 -4.69 23.61 -0.51
N GLU A 34 -5.69 24.47 -0.32
CA GLU A 34 -7.10 24.21 -0.64
C GLU A 34 -7.26 23.97 -2.15
N ASN A 35 -8.08 22.97 -2.50
CA ASN A 35 -8.91 22.82 -3.70
C ASN A 35 -8.51 23.59 -4.98
N ASP A 36 -7.29 23.42 -5.47
CA ASP A 36 -6.98 23.61 -6.88
C ASP A 36 -6.50 22.28 -7.49
N ASN A 37 -7.47 21.43 -7.84
CA ASN A 37 -7.22 20.13 -8.48
C ASN A 37 -6.41 20.29 -9.80
N SER A 38 -6.38 21.49 -10.41
CA SER A 38 -5.55 21.83 -11.57
C SER A 38 -4.05 21.79 -11.26
N GLY A 39 -3.65 22.38 -10.12
CA GLY A 39 -2.26 22.52 -9.71
C GLY A 39 -1.66 21.18 -9.28
N VAL A 40 -2.42 20.41 -8.50
CA VAL A 40 -2.02 19.06 -8.08
C VAL A 40 -1.92 18.13 -9.29
N MET A 41 -2.84 18.20 -10.24
CA MET A 41 -2.78 17.41 -11.48
C MET A 41 -1.55 17.75 -12.33
N MET A 42 -1.20 19.03 -12.50
CA MET A 42 0.02 19.42 -13.23
C MET A 42 1.32 18.99 -12.52
N LEU A 43 1.35 19.05 -11.19
CA LEU A 43 2.48 18.54 -10.41
C LEU A 43 2.63 17.02 -10.54
N VAL A 44 1.52 16.27 -10.51
CA VAL A 44 1.52 14.82 -10.71
C VAL A 44 1.98 14.47 -12.13
N ILE A 45 1.48 15.15 -13.15
CA ILE A 45 1.91 14.94 -14.55
C ILE A 45 3.41 15.24 -14.71
N GLY A 46 3.89 16.33 -14.12
CA GLY A 46 5.31 16.68 -14.12
C GLY A 46 6.18 15.63 -13.43
N LEU A 47 5.74 15.12 -12.27
CA LEU A 47 6.45 14.08 -11.53
C LEU A 47 6.48 12.75 -12.31
N VAL A 48 5.36 12.35 -12.92
CA VAL A 48 5.28 11.17 -13.77
C VAL A 48 6.21 11.28 -14.98
N ALA A 49 6.27 12.45 -15.63
CA ALA A 49 7.17 12.69 -16.76
C ALA A 49 8.65 12.58 -16.35
N ILE A 50 9.02 13.14 -15.19
CA ILE A 50 10.38 13.04 -14.65
C ILE A 50 10.73 11.58 -14.34
N VAL A 51 9.83 10.85 -13.69
CA VAL A 51 10.03 9.42 -13.39
C VAL A 51 10.18 8.62 -14.68
N ALA A 52 9.37 8.86 -15.70
CA ALA A 52 9.48 8.20 -17.00
C ALA A 52 10.84 8.45 -17.66
N VAL A 53 11.35 9.69 -17.64
CA VAL A 53 12.68 10.03 -18.15
C VAL A 53 13.78 9.34 -17.35
N LEU A 54 13.68 9.32 -16.02
CA LEU A 54 14.65 8.62 -15.17
C LEU A 54 14.66 7.11 -15.45
N VAL A 55 13.49 6.49 -15.60
CA VAL A 55 13.37 5.07 -15.96
C VAL A 55 14.03 4.81 -17.32
N LEU A 56 13.81 5.66 -18.32
CA LEU A 56 14.45 5.54 -19.63
C LEU A 56 15.97 5.68 -19.54
N LEU A 57 16.49 6.64 -18.76
CA LEU A 57 17.93 6.81 -18.55
C LEU A 57 18.55 5.61 -17.84
N VAL A 58 17.88 5.08 -16.82
CA VAL A 58 18.31 3.85 -16.12
C VAL A 58 18.28 2.66 -17.07
N ALA A 59 17.26 2.53 -17.92
CA ALA A 59 17.16 1.46 -18.91
C ALA A 59 18.30 1.55 -19.95
N ILE A 60 18.58 2.75 -20.48
CA ILE A 60 19.70 2.98 -21.41
C ILE A 60 21.04 2.65 -20.73
N TYR A 61 21.24 3.10 -19.49
CA TYR A 61 22.44 2.79 -18.73
C TYR A 61 22.57 1.28 -18.47
N ALA A 62 21.49 0.61 -18.09
CA ALA A 62 21.46 -0.84 -17.89
C ALA A 62 21.83 -1.58 -19.18
N LEU A 63 21.30 -1.16 -20.34
CA LEU A 63 21.67 -1.73 -21.64
C LEU A 63 23.16 -1.50 -21.97
N GLN A 64 23.71 -0.32 -21.67
CA GLN A 64 25.14 -0.04 -21.83
C GLN A 64 26.00 -0.92 -20.91
N VAL A 65 25.57 -1.14 -19.67
CA VAL A 65 26.22 -2.04 -18.72
C VAL A 65 26.15 -3.48 -19.22
N ILE A 66 24.99 -3.96 -19.67
CA ILE A 66 24.83 -5.32 -20.21
C ILE A 66 25.74 -5.53 -21.43
N ASN A 67 25.78 -4.59 -22.39
CA ASN A 67 26.69 -4.67 -23.54
C ASN A 67 28.17 -4.67 -23.13
N LYS A 68 28.52 -3.92 -22.07
CA LYS A 68 29.87 -3.92 -21.51
C LYS A 68 30.19 -5.22 -20.77
N LEU A 69 29.22 -5.81 -20.08
CA LEU A 69 29.37 -7.09 -19.39
C LEU A 69 29.49 -8.23 -20.41
N GLU A 70 28.67 -8.26 -21.45
CA GLU A 70 28.74 -9.24 -22.53
C GLU A 70 30.13 -9.23 -23.20
N LYS A 71 30.66 -8.05 -23.51
CA LYS A 71 32.01 -7.89 -24.08
C LYS A 71 33.14 -8.29 -23.14
N ASN A 72 32.91 -8.25 -21.83
CA ASN A 72 33.91 -8.54 -20.81
C ASN A 72 33.61 -9.83 -20.04
N GLN A 73 32.66 -10.66 -20.48
CA GLN A 73 32.41 -11.93 -19.82
C GLN A 73 33.56 -12.89 -20.13
N PRO A 74 34.36 -13.31 -19.14
CA PRO A 74 35.18 -14.50 -19.32
C PRO A 74 34.22 -15.67 -19.50
N LYS A 75 34.27 -16.32 -20.68
CA LYS A 75 33.62 -17.61 -20.87
C LYS A 75 34.17 -18.57 -19.82
N GLY A 76 33.36 -18.91 -18.81
CA GLY A 76 33.68 -19.95 -17.83
C GLY A 76 34.38 -19.50 -16.55
N SER A 77 34.03 -18.35 -15.93
CA SER A 77 34.44 -18.13 -14.53
C SER A 77 33.51 -18.89 -13.58
N GLY A 78 33.90 -20.12 -13.25
CA GLY A 78 33.32 -20.88 -12.15
C GLY A 78 33.40 -20.12 -10.82
N ALA A 79 32.39 -20.39 -9.99
CA ALA A 79 32.34 -20.18 -8.54
C ALA A 79 32.77 -18.79 -8.03
N ASN A 80 31.82 -17.85 -8.01
CA ASN A 80 31.78 -16.95 -6.86
C ASN A 80 31.22 -17.79 -5.70
N ASP A 81 32.10 -18.27 -4.81
CA ASP A 81 31.79 -19.02 -3.58
C ASP A 81 31.07 -18.15 -2.52
N SER A 82 30.12 -17.34 -2.99
CA SER A 82 29.23 -16.56 -2.15
C SER A 82 28.27 -17.50 -1.44
N LEU A 83 28.02 -17.25 -0.15
CA LEU A 83 26.96 -17.95 0.60
C LEU A 83 25.61 -17.93 -0.15
N TRP A 84 25.39 -16.90 -0.97
CA TRP A 84 24.20 -16.75 -1.79
C TRP A 84 24.11 -17.76 -2.96
N SER A 85 25.22 -18.08 -3.64
CA SER A 85 25.19 -19.04 -4.76
C SER A 85 24.90 -20.44 -4.26
N ARG A 86 25.50 -20.85 -3.13
CA ARG A 86 25.24 -22.14 -2.47
C ARG A 86 23.79 -22.24 -1.99
N PHE A 87 23.23 -21.16 -1.45
CA PHE A 87 21.81 -21.12 -1.09
C PHE A 87 20.90 -21.30 -2.30
N LEU A 88 21.15 -20.57 -3.40
CA LEU A 88 20.35 -20.67 -4.62
C LEU A 88 20.45 -22.05 -5.27
N GLU A 89 21.61 -22.70 -5.18
CA GLU A 89 21.80 -24.07 -5.65
C GLU A 89 20.95 -25.05 -4.82
N ILE A 90 20.93 -24.94 -3.49
CA ILE A 90 20.09 -25.79 -2.63
C ILE A 90 18.60 -25.58 -2.90
N VAL A 91 18.18 -24.32 -3.05
CA VAL A 91 16.76 -23.98 -3.22
C VAL A 91 16.26 -24.43 -4.59
N ASN A 92 17.01 -24.18 -5.66
CA ASN A 92 16.57 -24.53 -7.01
C ASN A 92 16.90 -25.98 -7.39
N ASN A 93 17.99 -26.52 -6.85
CA ASN A 93 18.54 -27.84 -7.09
C ASN A 93 18.68 -28.25 -8.56
N ARG A 94 18.63 -27.31 -9.51
CA ARG A 94 18.59 -27.61 -10.95
C ARG A 94 19.81 -28.42 -11.42
N ALA A 95 19.63 -29.21 -12.48
CA ALA A 95 20.74 -29.85 -13.17
C ALA A 95 21.80 -28.81 -13.62
N PRO A 96 23.10 -29.13 -13.51
CA PRO A 96 24.18 -28.26 -14.00
C PRO A 96 24.08 -27.99 -15.50
N GLU A 97 24.48 -26.80 -15.93
CA GLU A 97 24.41 -26.35 -17.34
C GLU A 97 25.26 -27.23 -18.28
N ASP A 98 26.39 -27.73 -17.80
CA ASP A 98 27.28 -28.64 -18.55
C ASP A 98 26.66 -30.02 -18.82
N LYS A 99 25.58 -30.36 -18.12
CA LYS A 99 24.86 -31.63 -18.25
C LYS A 99 23.48 -31.48 -18.88
N GLU A 100 23.15 -30.31 -19.43
CA GLU A 100 21.85 -30.09 -20.07
C GLU A 100 21.63 -31.02 -21.27
N ALA A 101 22.69 -31.38 -22.00
CA ALA A 101 22.60 -32.32 -23.11
C ALA A 101 22.15 -33.73 -22.67
N ASP A 102 22.46 -34.13 -21.42
CA ASP A 102 22.12 -35.45 -20.88
C ASP A 102 20.64 -35.53 -20.45
N ILE A 103 20.00 -34.39 -20.16
CA ILE A 103 18.60 -34.29 -19.72
C ILE A 103 17.69 -33.66 -20.77
N LEU A 104 18.18 -33.52 -21.99
CA LEU A 104 17.42 -32.94 -23.09
C LEU A 104 16.41 -33.95 -23.62
N MET A 105 15.15 -33.54 -23.73
CA MET A 105 14.12 -34.38 -24.34
C MET A 105 14.31 -34.48 -25.86
N ASP A 106 13.81 -35.57 -26.43
CA ASP A 106 13.97 -35.96 -27.84
C ASP A 106 13.11 -35.12 -28.82
N HIS A 107 12.12 -34.39 -28.31
CA HIS A 107 11.21 -33.58 -29.11
C HIS A 107 11.73 -32.13 -29.27
N ASN A 108 11.50 -31.56 -30.45
CA ASN A 108 11.80 -30.17 -30.77
C ASN A 108 10.56 -29.50 -31.38
N TYR A 109 10.16 -28.39 -30.79
CA TYR A 109 9.02 -27.59 -31.23
C TYR A 109 9.52 -26.21 -31.68
N ASP A 110 9.60 -26.00 -32.99
CA ASP A 110 9.99 -24.71 -33.58
C ASP A 110 11.32 -24.15 -33.02
N GLY A 111 12.31 -25.02 -32.81
CA GLY A 111 13.61 -24.67 -32.25
C GLY A 111 13.67 -24.67 -30.72
N ILE A 112 12.55 -24.81 -30.01
CA ILE A 112 12.48 -24.95 -28.55
C ILE A 112 12.58 -26.42 -28.18
N ARG A 113 13.47 -26.72 -27.22
CA ARG A 113 13.66 -28.07 -26.68
C ARG A 113 13.44 -28.03 -25.17
N GLU A 114 12.92 -29.13 -24.64
CA GLU A 114 12.54 -29.23 -23.23
C GLU A 114 13.61 -29.99 -22.44
N LEU A 115 13.80 -29.58 -21.18
CA LEU A 115 14.72 -30.22 -20.25
C LEU A 115 13.93 -31.05 -19.25
N ASP A 116 14.32 -32.31 -19.05
CA ASP A 116 13.79 -33.18 -18.00
C ASP A 116 14.47 -32.87 -16.65
N ASN A 117 14.34 -31.63 -16.19
CA ASN A 117 14.83 -31.19 -14.90
C ASN A 117 13.78 -31.44 -13.82
N HIS A 118 14.22 -31.85 -12.63
CA HIS A 118 13.29 -32.04 -11.53
C HIS A 118 12.77 -30.71 -10.99
N LEU A 119 11.56 -30.75 -10.43
CA LEU A 119 10.90 -29.60 -9.85
C LEU A 119 11.68 -29.05 -8.64
N PRO A 120 11.85 -27.72 -8.52
CA PRO A 120 12.51 -27.11 -7.37
C PRO A 120 11.88 -27.59 -6.05
N PRO A 121 12.70 -28.03 -5.06
CA PRO A 121 12.19 -28.54 -3.79
C PRO A 121 11.20 -27.60 -3.09
N TRP A 122 11.49 -26.30 -3.06
CA TRP A 122 10.61 -25.31 -2.43
C TRP A 122 9.21 -25.25 -3.08
N TRP A 123 9.15 -25.41 -4.41
CA TRP A 123 7.89 -25.37 -5.15
C TRP A 123 7.01 -26.58 -4.81
N LYS A 124 7.62 -27.78 -4.73
CA LYS A 124 6.90 -29.00 -4.32
C LYS A 124 6.36 -28.88 -2.89
N TRP A 125 7.17 -28.36 -1.97
CA TRP A 125 6.73 -28.14 -0.59
C TRP A 125 5.61 -27.11 -0.50
N LEU A 126 5.70 -26.00 -1.24
CA LEU A 126 4.63 -25.02 -1.32
C LEU A 126 3.32 -25.65 -1.82
N PHE A 127 3.41 -26.45 -2.89
CA PHE A 127 2.26 -27.18 -3.43
C PHE A 127 1.61 -28.06 -2.36
N TYR A 128 2.39 -28.89 -1.64
CA TYR A 128 1.85 -29.72 -0.56
C TYR A 128 1.28 -28.93 0.62
N ILE A 129 1.92 -27.82 1.00
CA ILE A 129 1.43 -26.94 2.06
C ILE A 129 0.06 -26.36 1.69
N THR A 130 -0.13 -25.92 0.44
CA THR A 130 -1.43 -25.39 0.00
C THR A 130 -2.53 -26.43 0.04
N ILE A 131 -2.22 -27.70 -0.29
CA ILE A 131 -3.17 -28.81 -0.19
C ILE A 131 -3.56 -29.04 1.28
N ILE A 132 -2.57 -29.13 2.18
CA ILE A 132 -2.81 -29.32 3.62
C ILE A 132 -3.63 -28.16 4.18
N TRP A 133 -3.29 -26.92 3.81
CA TRP A 133 -4.04 -25.73 4.20
C TRP A 133 -5.48 -25.77 3.72
N GLY A 134 -5.73 -26.18 2.47
CA GLY A 134 -7.08 -26.35 1.94
C GLY A 134 -7.92 -27.35 2.73
N VAL A 135 -7.32 -28.48 3.14
CA VAL A 135 -8.00 -29.46 4.00
C VAL A 135 -8.31 -28.88 5.38
N ILE A 136 -7.34 -28.21 6.01
CA ILE A 136 -7.53 -27.55 7.31
C ILE A 136 -8.64 -26.50 7.24
N TYR A 137 -8.65 -25.69 6.18
CA TYR A 137 -9.67 -24.67 5.94
C TYR A 137 -11.06 -25.28 5.85
N LEU A 138 -11.23 -26.31 5.01
CA LEU A 138 -12.52 -26.99 4.84
C LEU A 138 -13.00 -27.62 6.14
N VAL A 139 -12.13 -28.35 6.84
CA VAL A 139 -12.47 -28.98 8.13
C VAL A 139 -12.82 -27.93 9.17
N GLY A 140 -11.98 -26.90 9.31
CA GLY A 140 -12.11 -25.85 10.31
C GLY A 140 -13.37 -24.99 10.16
N HIS A 141 -13.70 -24.55 8.94
CA HIS A 141 -14.87 -23.69 8.69
C HIS A 141 -16.18 -24.49 8.54
N HIS A 142 -16.16 -25.66 7.89
CA HIS A 142 -17.40 -26.34 7.52
C HIS A 142 -17.75 -27.56 8.38
N PHE A 143 -16.78 -28.22 9.02
CA PHE A 143 -17.05 -29.48 9.74
C PHE A 143 -16.93 -29.34 11.26
N THR A 144 -15.88 -28.69 11.76
CA THR A 144 -15.63 -28.58 13.20
C THR A 144 -16.13 -27.27 13.80
N GLY A 145 -16.37 -26.25 12.97
CA GLY A 145 -16.77 -24.91 13.42
C GLY A 145 -15.68 -24.20 14.23
N TRP A 146 -14.40 -24.55 14.00
CA TRP A 146 -13.27 -23.87 14.64
C TRP A 146 -13.13 -22.41 14.19
N PHE A 147 -13.57 -22.12 12.97
CA PHE A 147 -13.54 -20.77 12.40
C PHE A 147 -14.96 -20.36 11.98
N PRO A 148 -15.39 -19.12 12.25
CA PRO A 148 -16.71 -18.66 11.87
C PRO A 148 -16.84 -18.63 10.34
N LEU A 149 -18.07 -18.86 9.86
CA LEU A 149 -18.42 -18.60 8.47
C LEU A 149 -18.71 -17.11 8.28
N GLN A 150 -18.68 -16.66 7.03
CA GLN A 150 -18.91 -15.26 6.66
C GLN A 150 -20.18 -14.66 7.27
N GLU A 151 -21.28 -15.44 7.31
CA GLU A 151 -22.54 -14.97 7.90
C GLU A 151 -22.44 -14.79 9.43
N GLN A 152 -21.76 -15.70 10.13
CA GLN A 152 -21.54 -15.59 11.57
C GLN A 152 -20.62 -14.42 11.93
N GLU A 153 -19.58 -14.19 11.11
CA GLU A 153 -18.70 -13.04 11.25
C GLU A 153 -19.48 -11.73 11.04
N TYR A 154 -20.30 -11.66 9.97
CA TYR A 154 -21.19 -10.53 9.72
C TYR A 154 -22.17 -10.28 10.87
N GLU A 155 -22.85 -11.30 11.37
CA GLU A 155 -23.76 -11.18 12.51
C GLU A 155 -23.05 -10.65 13.76
N THR A 156 -21.82 -11.11 14.00
CA THR A 156 -20.99 -10.64 15.11
C THR A 156 -20.61 -9.17 14.95
N GLU A 157 -20.14 -8.77 13.78
CA GLU A 157 -19.80 -7.37 13.48
C GLU A 157 -21.03 -6.46 13.57
N MET A 158 -22.17 -6.89 13.03
CA MET A 158 -23.42 -6.15 13.12
C MET A 158 -23.95 -6.05 14.55
N ALA A 159 -23.80 -7.09 15.37
CA ALA A 159 -24.17 -7.03 16.77
C ALA A 159 -23.33 -6.00 17.53
N LEU A 160 -22.02 -5.96 17.27
CA LEU A 160 -21.11 -4.95 17.83
C LEU A 160 -21.49 -3.54 17.37
N ALA A 161 -21.70 -3.34 16.07
CA ALA A 161 -22.07 -2.05 15.50
C ALA A 161 -23.45 -1.58 16.00
N ASN A 162 -24.43 -2.50 16.13
CA ASN A 162 -25.74 -2.18 16.68
C ASN A 162 -25.67 -1.82 18.16
N ALA A 163 -24.81 -2.47 18.94
CA ALA A 163 -24.58 -2.12 20.34
C ALA A 163 -23.96 -0.72 20.49
N GLU A 164 -22.97 -0.39 19.65
CA GLU A 164 -22.36 0.94 19.62
C GLU A 164 -23.37 2.02 19.17
N LYS A 165 -24.13 1.75 18.10
CA LYS A 165 -25.20 2.63 17.63
C LYS A 165 -26.24 2.84 18.72
N LYS A 166 -26.65 1.78 19.41
CA LYS A 166 -27.61 1.87 20.52
C LYS A 166 -27.04 2.72 21.66
N ALA A 167 -25.79 2.51 22.05
CA ALA A 167 -25.16 3.34 23.08
C ALA A 167 -25.11 4.83 22.68
N SER A 168 -24.81 5.13 21.42
CA SER A 168 -24.88 6.50 20.89
C SER A 168 -26.30 7.05 20.90
N GLN A 169 -27.30 6.26 20.48
CA GLN A 169 -28.71 6.66 20.49
C GLN A 169 -29.24 6.90 21.90
N ASP A 170 -28.90 6.02 22.84
CA ASP A 170 -29.28 6.14 24.26
C ASP A 170 -28.63 7.39 24.87
N ALA A 171 -27.34 7.64 24.61
CA ALA A 171 -26.65 8.86 25.03
C ALA A 171 -27.28 10.13 24.44
N ASN A 172 -27.70 10.08 23.16
CA ASN A 172 -28.42 11.19 22.53
C ASN A 172 -29.82 11.37 23.13
N ALA A 173 -30.52 10.29 23.48
CA ALA A 173 -31.83 10.35 24.15
C ALA A 173 -31.72 10.92 25.57
N GLU A 174 -30.70 10.52 26.34
CA GLU A 174 -30.37 11.11 27.64
C GLU A 174 -30.03 12.59 27.55
N ALA A 175 -29.40 13.02 26.44
CA ALA A 175 -29.13 14.42 26.14
C ALA A 175 -30.36 15.23 25.69
N GLY A 176 -31.57 14.64 25.72
CA GLY A 176 -32.83 15.29 25.34
C GLY A 176 -33.28 15.04 23.91
N GLY A 177 -32.58 14.18 23.17
CA GLY A 177 -32.88 13.86 21.78
C GLY A 177 -32.49 14.98 20.79
N PHE A 178 -32.49 14.62 19.50
CA PHE A 178 -32.35 15.60 18.42
C PHE A 178 -33.74 16.09 18.04
N ASP A 179 -34.08 17.30 18.46
CA ASP A 179 -35.22 18.06 17.97
C ASP A 179 -34.71 19.39 17.42
N GLU A 180 -35.43 20.00 16.49
CA GLU A 180 -35.05 21.29 15.91
C GLU A 180 -34.90 22.36 17.02
N SER A 181 -35.68 22.25 18.10
CA SER A 181 -35.59 23.13 19.26
C SER A 181 -34.38 22.89 20.18
N THR A 182 -33.71 21.73 20.10
CA THR A 182 -32.55 21.37 20.93
C THR A 182 -31.21 21.58 20.21
N LEU A 183 -31.23 21.70 18.88
CA LEU A 183 -30.06 21.95 18.05
C LEU A 183 -29.66 23.43 18.05
N ILE A 184 -28.87 23.82 19.05
CA ILE A 184 -28.30 25.17 19.13
C ILE A 184 -26.93 25.18 18.43
N TYR A 185 -26.65 26.22 17.65
CA TYR A 185 -25.33 26.45 17.08
C TYR A 185 -24.24 26.36 18.17
N THR A 186 -23.19 25.59 17.90
CA THR A 186 -22.00 25.49 18.75
C THR A 186 -20.77 26.02 18.01
N ALA A 187 -20.00 26.86 18.70
CA ALA A 187 -18.70 27.35 18.23
C ALA A 187 -17.54 26.43 18.64
N ASP A 188 -17.83 25.23 19.17
CA ASP A 188 -16.81 24.26 19.57
C ASP A 188 -16.06 23.74 18.33
N ALA A 189 -14.76 24.05 18.26
CA ALA A 189 -13.91 23.68 17.14
C ALA A 189 -13.80 22.16 16.93
N ALA A 190 -13.85 21.36 17.98
CA ALA A 190 -13.82 19.90 17.88
C ALA A 190 -15.12 19.35 17.26
N MET A 191 -16.27 19.92 17.65
CA MET A 191 -17.57 19.57 17.08
C MET A 191 -17.69 20.02 15.61
N ILE A 192 -17.20 21.22 15.27
CA ILE A 192 -17.17 21.72 13.90
C ILE A 192 -16.27 20.85 13.01
N GLU A 193 -15.09 20.45 13.49
CA GLU A 193 -14.18 19.58 12.74
C GLU A 193 -14.77 18.17 12.55
N ALA A 194 -15.43 17.61 13.57
CA ALA A 194 -16.17 16.35 13.45
C ALA A 194 -17.34 16.48 12.45
N GLY A 195 -18.08 17.58 12.50
CA GLY A 195 -19.15 17.92 11.57
C GLY A 195 -18.65 18.03 10.13
N LYS A 196 -17.52 18.70 9.90
CA LYS A 196 -16.88 18.82 8.57
C LYS A 196 -16.53 17.46 7.97
N LYS A 197 -16.01 16.52 8.77
CA LYS A 197 -15.74 15.14 8.32
C LYS A 197 -17.02 14.38 7.97
N THR A 198 -18.09 14.57 8.72
CA THR A 198 -19.39 13.97 8.42
C THR A 198 -20.01 14.57 7.16
N TYR A 199 -19.94 15.90 7.01
CA TYR A 199 -20.38 16.63 5.83
C TYR A 199 -19.68 16.14 4.55
N GLY A 200 -18.34 16.02 4.60
CA GLY A 200 -17.54 15.53 3.48
C GLY A 200 -17.85 14.07 3.07
N ARG A 201 -18.33 13.23 4.00
CA ARG A 201 -18.70 11.84 3.69
C ARG A 201 -20.12 11.71 3.15
N ASN A 202 -21.06 12.47 3.69
CA ASN A 202 -22.49 12.19 3.52
C ASN A 202 -23.26 13.28 2.78
N CYS A 203 -22.78 14.53 2.79
CA CYS A 203 -23.56 15.70 2.37
C CYS A 203 -23.01 16.36 1.09
N ILE A 204 -21.70 16.26 0.85
CA ILE A 204 -21.01 16.94 -0.26
C ILE A 204 -21.61 16.64 -1.65
N ALA A 205 -22.10 15.41 -1.85
CA ALA A 205 -22.65 14.97 -3.12
C ALA A 205 -23.89 15.80 -3.53
N CYS A 206 -24.70 16.21 -2.56
CA CYS A 206 -25.92 16.98 -2.81
C CYS A 206 -25.74 18.48 -2.53
N HIS A 207 -24.90 18.85 -1.55
CA HIS A 207 -24.82 20.24 -1.07
C HIS A 207 -23.53 20.98 -1.47
N GLY A 208 -22.67 20.39 -2.31
CA GLY A 208 -21.43 21.02 -2.77
C GLY A 208 -20.26 20.86 -1.78
N ASP A 209 -19.05 21.20 -2.20
CA ASP A 209 -17.82 21.02 -1.40
C ASP A 209 -17.74 21.91 -0.17
N VAL A 210 -18.37 23.09 -0.23
CA VAL A 210 -18.39 24.06 0.87
C VAL A 210 -19.80 24.34 1.40
N GLY A 211 -20.81 23.57 1.00
CA GLY A 211 -22.20 23.84 1.39
C GLY A 211 -22.94 24.79 0.47
N GLN A 212 -22.35 25.22 -0.64
CA GLN A 212 -22.92 26.21 -1.56
C GLN A 212 -24.12 25.71 -2.38
N GLY A 213 -24.47 24.43 -2.26
CA GLY A 213 -25.51 23.79 -3.05
C GLY A 213 -25.06 23.42 -4.46
N ASN A 214 -25.89 22.64 -5.15
CA ASN A 214 -25.73 22.32 -6.57
C ASN A 214 -27.11 22.12 -7.21
N THR A 215 -27.20 21.47 -8.38
CA THR A 215 -28.49 21.20 -9.03
C THR A 215 -29.40 20.22 -8.26
N ILE A 216 -28.87 19.55 -7.23
CA ILE A 216 -29.54 18.52 -6.43
C ILE A 216 -29.97 19.10 -5.08
N GLY A 217 -29.07 19.76 -4.34
CA GLY A 217 -29.33 20.25 -2.98
C GLY A 217 -29.18 21.77 -2.83
N PRO A 218 -29.95 22.38 -1.90
CA PRO A 218 -29.89 23.81 -1.63
C PRO A 218 -28.54 24.24 -1.04
N ASN A 219 -28.28 25.54 -1.14
CA ASN A 219 -27.19 26.20 -0.44
C ASN A 219 -27.48 26.21 1.07
N LEU A 220 -26.53 25.74 1.87
CA LEU A 220 -26.56 25.67 3.33
C LEU A 220 -25.72 26.78 3.99
N THR A 221 -25.10 27.66 3.20
CA THR A 221 -24.18 28.73 3.65
C THR A 221 -24.77 30.13 3.53
N ASP A 222 -25.93 30.27 2.88
CA ASP A 222 -26.60 31.56 2.76
C ASP A 222 -27.63 31.76 3.89
N ASN A 223 -28.29 32.91 3.86
CA ASN A 223 -29.28 33.30 4.87
C ASN A 223 -30.69 32.79 4.55
N TYR A 224 -30.88 31.96 3.52
CA TYR A 224 -32.19 31.53 3.06
C TYR A 224 -32.45 30.06 3.41
N TRP A 225 -33.33 29.82 4.38
CA TRP A 225 -33.69 28.49 4.85
C TRP A 225 -35.13 28.14 4.46
N LEU A 226 -35.31 27.08 3.67
CA LEU A 226 -36.64 26.64 3.22
C LEU A 226 -37.50 26.10 4.37
N HIS A 227 -36.87 25.48 5.37
CA HIS A 227 -37.55 24.80 6.49
C HIS A 227 -37.44 25.54 7.82
N GLY A 228 -36.87 26.74 7.84
CA GLY A 228 -36.41 27.39 9.08
C GLY A 228 -34.94 27.07 9.37
N GLY A 229 -34.27 27.97 10.10
CA GLY A 229 -32.86 27.89 10.46
C GLY A 229 -32.56 28.69 11.71
#